data_AF-A0A4Q6AZV0-F1
#
_entry.id   AF-A0A4Q6AZV0-F1
#
_cell.length_a   1.000
_cell.length_b   1.000
_cell.length_c   1.000
_cell.angle_alpha   90.00
_cell.angle_beta   90.00
_cell.angle_gamma   90.00
#
_symmetry.space_group_name_H-M   'P 1'
#
loop_
_entity.id
_entity.type
_entity.pdbx_description
1 polymer ?
#
loop_
_entity_poly.entity_id
_entity_poly.type
_entity_poly.pdbx_seq_one_letter_code
_entity_poly.pdbx_strand_id
1 'polypeptide(L)'
;MRINRRQACVSSLMAFSSLAISSALPGLGCGLIQKAAEPDILSSLAFGSCNKQEMLTKHWPIIKDKNAQGWLWMGDAIYADGTFPKVREREYQRVLEDKGYQSLVTKSFIMGTWDDHDYAANDSGVEYAEKIDTQKVFLDFIGEPLDSVRRTQLGIYTSKEIGKIENQVQFIMLDMRYFKEKAGTSADPMGAAQWGWLEAEVKKTGPALKVLVSSIQCLTDFTGKDTWACYPEAQARLMTVLASSPVPIIILSGDRHLTETAQRKIS
;
A
#
# COMPACT_ATOMS: atom_id res chain seq x y z
N MET A 1 24.67 -38.59 1.09
CA MET A 1 24.90 -37.16 0.76
C MET A 1 25.50 -36.51 1.99
N ARG A 2 26.83 -36.41 2.05
CA ARG A 2 27.56 -35.94 3.23
C ARG A 2 27.65 -34.40 3.22
N ILE A 3 27.33 -33.84 4.38
CA ILE A 3 27.56 -32.44 4.77
C ILE A 3 29.06 -32.13 4.63
N ASN A 4 29.39 -30.94 4.14
CA ASN A 4 30.69 -30.34 4.39
C ASN A 4 30.53 -28.85 4.76
N ARG A 5 31.09 -28.47 5.91
CA ARG A 5 31.23 -27.10 6.39
C ARG A 5 32.66 -26.88 6.90
N ARG A 6 33.07 -25.60 6.86
CA ARG A 6 34.21 -24.88 7.50
C ARG A 6 35.46 -24.73 6.63
N GLN A 7 36.29 -23.70 6.74
CA GLN A 7 36.27 -22.29 7.21
C GLN A 7 37.63 -21.71 6.74
N ALA A 8 37.76 -20.40 6.51
CA ALA A 8 39.07 -19.75 6.53
C ALA A 8 38.99 -18.34 7.15
N CYS A 9 40.01 -18.02 7.93
CA CYS A 9 40.21 -16.81 8.72
C CYS A 9 41.44 -16.09 8.15
N VAL A 10 41.37 -14.78 7.90
CA VAL A 10 42.55 -13.89 7.85
C VAL A 10 42.18 -12.52 8.41
N SER A 11 43.06 -12.04 9.28
CA SER A 11 43.12 -10.79 10.02
C SER A 11 43.53 -9.57 9.19
N SER A 12 43.05 -8.37 9.57
CA SER A 12 43.86 -7.28 10.17
C SER A 12 43.06 -5.99 10.29
N LEU A 13 43.25 -5.31 11.43
CA LEU A 13 42.71 -3.99 11.78
C LEU A 13 43.38 -2.86 10.97
N MET A 14 42.63 -1.79 10.71
CA MET A 14 43.12 -0.42 10.94
C MET A 14 42.00 0.41 11.58
N ALA A 15 42.32 0.99 12.74
CA ALA A 15 41.50 1.96 13.44
C ALA A 15 41.90 3.38 12.99
N PHE A 16 40.91 4.23 12.72
CA PHE A 16 41.07 5.68 12.75
C PHE A 16 40.18 6.23 13.86
N SER A 17 40.81 6.78 14.89
CA SER A 17 40.18 7.58 15.93
C SER A 17 40.10 9.03 15.46
N SER A 18 38.89 9.57 15.32
CA SER A 18 38.66 11.00 15.45
C SER A 18 37.64 11.23 16.56
N LEU A 19 38.13 11.83 17.65
CA LEU A 19 37.30 12.37 18.72
C LEU A 19 36.52 13.56 18.17
N ALA A 20 35.20 13.43 18.03
CA ALA A 20 34.31 14.57 17.94
C ALA A 20 33.62 14.74 19.30
N ILE A 21 33.85 15.88 19.91
CA ILE A 21 33.24 16.32 21.17
C ILE A 21 31.73 16.45 20.92
N SER A 22 30.94 15.54 21.50
CA SER A 22 29.49 15.62 21.49
C SER A 22 29.04 16.55 22.62
N SER A 23 28.65 17.77 22.27
CA SER A 23 27.75 18.57 23.11
C SER A 23 26.34 18.00 22.94
N ALA A 24 25.92 17.17 23.89
CA ALA A 24 24.57 16.62 23.93
C ALA A 24 23.55 17.74 24.21
N LEU A 25 22.73 18.06 23.20
CA LEU A 25 21.42 18.67 23.39
C LEU A 25 20.39 17.54 23.39
N PRO A 26 19.45 17.48 24.35
CA PRO A 26 18.34 16.53 24.31
C PRO A 26 17.30 17.06 23.32
N GLY A 27 17.53 16.84 22.03
CA GLY A 27 16.52 17.00 20.99
C GLY A 27 15.75 15.69 20.84
N LEU A 28 14.41 15.76 20.88
CA LEU A 28 13.52 14.66 20.52
C LEU A 28 13.83 14.21 19.08
N GLY A 29 14.66 13.19 18.94
CA GLY A 29 14.90 12.53 17.66
C GLY A 29 13.73 11.61 17.36
N CYS A 30 12.73 12.11 16.65
CA CYS A 30 11.91 11.26 15.80
C CYS A 30 12.87 10.66 14.77
N GLY A 31 13.32 9.42 15.02
CA GLY A 31 14.24 8.72 14.13
C GLY A 31 13.59 8.57 12.77
N LEU A 32 14.07 9.31 11.78
CA LEU A 32 13.68 9.10 10.38
C LEU A 32 14.07 7.66 10.02
N ILE A 33 13.08 6.78 9.92
CA ILE A 33 13.28 5.44 9.40
C ILE A 33 13.75 5.61 7.95
N GLN A 34 15.01 5.28 7.68
CA GLN A 34 15.57 5.33 6.34
C GLN A 34 14.84 4.30 5.47
N LYS A 35 14.11 4.77 4.46
CA LYS A 35 13.41 3.90 3.50
C LYS A 35 14.42 2.99 2.80
N ALA A 36 14.07 1.72 2.64
CA ALA A 36 14.89 0.77 1.89
C ALA A 36 15.02 1.22 0.43
N ALA A 37 16.20 0.98 -0.15
CA ALA A 37 16.41 1.18 -1.58
C ALA A 37 15.53 0.21 -2.39
N GLU A 38 15.07 0.68 -3.55
CA GLU A 38 14.27 -0.15 -4.44
C GLU A 38 15.13 -1.25 -5.07
N PRO A 39 14.58 -2.48 -5.21
CA PRO A 39 15.33 -3.57 -5.78
C PRO A 39 15.45 -3.45 -7.30
N ASP A 40 16.60 -3.83 -7.85
CA ASP A 40 16.79 -4.01 -9.30
C ASP A 40 15.84 -5.09 -9.87
N ILE A 41 15.56 -6.13 -9.08
CA ILE A 41 14.65 -7.23 -9.41
C ILE A 41 13.74 -7.48 -8.21
N LEU A 42 12.43 -7.33 -8.42
CA LEU A 42 11.43 -7.66 -7.42
C LEU A 42 11.08 -9.15 -7.49
N SER A 43 11.61 -9.94 -6.56
CA SER A 43 11.39 -11.38 -6.44
C SER A 43 10.52 -11.77 -5.25
N SER A 44 10.34 -10.88 -4.26
CA SER A 44 9.51 -11.13 -3.09
C SER A 44 8.73 -9.88 -2.69
N LEU A 45 7.40 -10.01 -2.66
CA LEU A 45 6.45 -8.96 -2.31
C LEU A 45 5.51 -9.51 -1.24
N ALA A 46 5.35 -8.76 -0.15
CA ALA A 46 4.32 -9.02 0.83
C ALA A 46 3.23 -7.95 0.72
N PHE A 47 2.01 -8.30 1.12
CA PHE A 47 0.87 -7.40 1.12
C PHE A 47 -0.11 -7.82 2.21
N GLY A 48 -0.95 -6.88 2.65
CA GLY A 48 -1.95 -7.15 3.66
C GLY A 48 -2.96 -6.02 3.79
N SER A 49 -4.08 -6.37 4.42
CA SER A 49 -5.14 -5.45 4.82
C SER A 49 -5.71 -5.89 6.17
N CYS A 50 -6.63 -5.10 6.71
CA CYS A 50 -7.43 -5.46 7.89
C CYS A 50 -6.57 -5.73 9.13
N ASN A 51 -5.59 -4.85 9.33
CA ASN A 51 -4.71 -4.87 10.48
C ASN A 51 -5.41 -4.28 11.70
N LYS A 52 -6.00 -5.15 12.51
CA LYS A 52 -6.42 -4.78 13.87
C LYS A 52 -5.18 -4.47 14.70
N GLN A 53 -4.83 -3.20 14.79
CA GLN A 53 -3.62 -2.70 15.45
C GLN A 53 -3.57 -2.96 16.97
N GLU A 54 -4.64 -3.48 17.57
CA GLU A 54 -4.62 -3.98 18.95
C GLU A 54 -4.07 -5.42 19.04
N MET A 55 -3.93 -6.10 17.90
CA MET A 55 -3.54 -7.50 17.74
C MET A 55 -2.18 -7.67 17.04
N LEU A 56 -1.34 -6.63 17.06
CA LEU A 56 -0.06 -6.53 16.32
C LEU A 56 0.90 -7.70 16.55
N THR A 57 0.79 -8.40 17.68
CA THR A 57 1.74 -9.46 18.08
C THR A 57 1.66 -10.74 17.26
N LYS A 58 0.65 -10.92 16.39
CA LYS A 58 0.37 -12.23 15.76
C LYS A 58 0.93 -12.41 14.34
N HIS A 59 0.88 -11.38 13.48
CA HIS A 59 1.15 -11.54 12.05
C HIS A 59 2.52 -10.98 11.63
N TRP A 60 3.01 -9.90 12.25
CA TRP A 60 4.31 -9.32 11.88
C TRP A 60 5.50 -10.27 11.99
N PRO A 61 5.63 -11.12 13.03
CA PRO A 61 6.72 -12.09 13.09
C PRO A 61 6.73 -13.04 11.89
N ILE A 62 5.54 -13.45 11.40
CA ILE A 62 5.39 -14.37 10.26
C ILE A 62 5.78 -13.67 8.95
N ILE A 63 5.37 -12.41 8.77
CA ILE A 63 5.67 -11.61 7.58
C ILE A 63 7.18 -11.32 7.49
N LYS A 64 7.79 -10.95 8.62
CA LYS A 64 9.23 -10.66 8.73
C LYS A 64 10.09 -11.78 8.15
N ASP A 65 9.74 -13.03 8.43
CA ASP A 65 10.53 -14.20 8.00
C ASP A 65 10.49 -14.44 6.48
N LYS A 66 9.66 -13.71 5.73
CA LYS A 66 9.59 -13.78 4.26
C LYS A 66 10.60 -12.89 3.55
N ASN A 67 11.31 -12.00 4.25
CA ASN A 67 12.30 -11.08 3.68
C ASN A 67 11.79 -10.36 2.42
N ALA A 68 10.55 -9.85 2.46
CA ALA A 68 9.95 -9.19 1.32
C ALA A 68 10.70 -7.89 0.97
N GLN A 69 10.87 -7.63 -0.32
CA GLN A 69 11.49 -6.40 -0.83
C GLN A 69 10.48 -5.25 -0.92
N GLY A 70 9.18 -5.56 -0.83
CA GLY A 70 8.09 -4.59 -0.80
C GLY A 70 6.98 -5.03 0.16
N TRP A 71 6.29 -4.04 0.73
CA TRP A 71 5.04 -4.24 1.48
C TRP A 71 3.95 -3.32 0.92
N LEU A 72 2.82 -3.91 0.56
CA LEU A 72 1.63 -3.19 0.14
C LEU A 72 0.55 -3.20 1.21
N TRP A 73 0.12 -2.02 1.66
CA TRP A 73 -1.15 -1.86 2.37
C TRP A 73 -2.29 -1.82 1.35
N MET A 74 -3.24 -2.76 1.47
CA MET A 74 -4.42 -2.83 0.59
C MET A 74 -5.67 -2.26 1.28
N GLY A 75 -5.49 -1.37 2.26
CA GLY A 75 -6.57 -0.85 3.10
C GLY A 75 -6.65 -1.47 4.50
N ASP A 76 -7.41 -0.83 5.37
CA ASP A 76 -7.50 -1.09 6.81
C ASP A 76 -6.14 -1.31 7.47
N ALA A 77 -5.22 -0.36 7.31
CA ALA A 77 -3.97 -0.39 8.07
C ALA A 77 -4.21 -0.16 9.57
N ILE A 78 -5.32 0.50 9.92
CA ILE A 78 -5.85 0.67 11.28
C ILE A 78 -7.37 0.53 11.30
N TYR A 79 -7.92 0.32 12.50
CA TYR A 79 -9.35 0.45 12.82
C TYR A 79 -9.59 1.69 13.69
N ALA A 80 -10.22 2.72 13.13
CA ALA A 80 -10.45 4.02 13.79
C ALA A 80 -11.79 4.67 13.36
N ASP A 81 -12.82 3.85 13.16
CA ASP A 81 -14.14 4.22 12.65
C ASP A 81 -14.80 5.39 13.36
N GLY A 82 -15.35 6.31 12.57
CA GLY A 82 -16.19 7.39 13.09
C GLY A 82 -15.46 8.33 14.05
N THR A 83 -14.13 8.26 14.09
CA THR A 83 -13.28 9.16 14.87
C THR A 83 -12.73 10.29 14.00
N PHE A 84 -12.08 11.26 14.65
CA PHE A 84 -11.42 12.38 13.99
C PHE A 84 -10.03 11.98 13.44
N PRO A 85 -9.51 12.66 12.41
CA PRO A 85 -8.17 12.43 11.84
C PRO A 85 -7.04 12.33 12.88
N LYS A 86 -7.12 13.10 13.98
CA LYS A 86 -6.11 13.04 15.06
C LYS A 86 -6.06 11.67 15.76
N VAL A 87 -7.20 10.98 15.86
CA VAL A 87 -7.24 9.60 16.38
C VAL A 87 -6.57 8.65 15.39
N ARG A 88 -6.86 8.77 14.09
CA ARG A 88 -6.19 7.98 13.04
C ARG A 88 -4.68 8.16 13.06
N GLU A 89 -4.21 9.40 13.19
CA GLU A 89 -2.78 9.70 13.32
C GLU A 89 -2.14 8.92 14.48
N ARG A 90 -2.79 8.92 15.65
CA ARG A 90 -2.33 8.15 16.82
C ARG A 90 -2.32 6.64 16.56
N GLU A 91 -3.35 6.10 15.92
CA GLU A 91 -3.41 4.67 15.61
C GLU A 91 -2.34 4.28 14.57
N TYR A 92 -2.05 5.14 13.58
CA TYR A 92 -0.93 4.94 12.67
C TYR A 92 0.41 4.98 13.39
N GLN A 93 0.60 5.88 14.36
CA GLN A 93 1.81 5.88 15.19
C GLN A 93 1.99 4.56 15.92
N ARG A 94 0.91 3.94 16.43
CA ARG A 94 1.01 2.60 17.05
C ARG A 94 1.52 1.54 16.08
N VAL A 95 1.10 1.58 14.81
CA VAL A 95 1.62 0.68 13.77
C VAL A 95 3.10 0.97 13.49
N LEU A 96 3.48 2.25 13.38
CA LEU A 96 4.87 2.68 13.14
C LEU A 96 5.82 2.34 14.30
N GLU A 97 5.31 2.31 15.53
CA GLU A 97 6.06 1.94 16.74
C GLU A 97 6.20 0.42 16.93
N ASP A 98 5.42 -0.39 16.19
CA ASP A 98 5.50 -1.84 16.28
C ASP A 98 6.85 -2.36 15.74
N LYS A 99 7.58 -3.11 16.57
CA LYS A 99 8.90 -3.64 16.22
C LYS A 99 8.87 -4.61 15.03
N GLY A 100 7.77 -5.34 14.88
CA GLY A 100 7.55 -6.23 13.75
C GLY A 100 7.41 -5.43 12.46
N TYR A 101 6.56 -4.41 12.45
CA TYR A 101 6.42 -3.51 11.31
C TYR A 101 7.71 -2.75 10.99
N GLN A 102 8.40 -2.19 11.99
CA GLN A 102 9.70 -1.53 11.83
C GLN A 102 10.74 -2.44 11.13
N SER A 103 10.74 -3.73 11.46
CA SER A 103 11.66 -4.68 10.84
C SER A 103 11.38 -4.97 9.36
N LEU A 104 10.14 -4.72 8.91
CA LEU A 104 9.73 -4.83 7.52
C LEU A 104 10.08 -3.55 6.76
N VAL A 105 9.65 -2.39 7.25
CA VAL A 105 9.81 -1.10 6.53
C VAL A 105 11.26 -0.67 6.33
N THR A 106 12.19 -1.16 7.15
CA THR A 106 13.63 -0.90 7.00
C THR A 106 14.28 -1.67 5.84
N LYS A 107 13.58 -2.67 5.29
CA LYS A 107 14.10 -3.56 4.23
C LYS A 107 13.21 -3.60 2.99
N SER A 108 12.04 -2.97 3.05
CA SER A 108 11.03 -3.02 2.01
C SER A 108 10.66 -1.61 1.56
N PHE A 109 10.41 -1.43 0.26
CA PHE A 109 9.66 -0.26 -0.17
C PHE A 109 8.21 -0.40 0.33
N ILE A 110 7.59 0.72 0.70
CA ILE A 110 6.22 0.76 1.20
C ILE A 110 5.35 1.51 0.22
N MET A 111 4.23 0.91 -0.14
CA MET A 111 3.15 1.56 -0.86
C MET A 111 1.82 1.17 -0.22
N GLY A 112 0.78 1.94 -0.48
CA GLY A 112 -0.53 1.57 0.02
C GLY A 112 -1.66 2.48 -0.41
N THR A 113 -2.85 1.91 -0.26
CA THR A 113 -4.12 2.62 -0.25
C THR A 113 -4.84 2.37 1.08
N TRP A 114 -5.87 3.15 1.36
CA TRP A 114 -6.75 3.03 2.53
C TRP A 114 -7.97 2.18 2.21
N ASP A 115 -8.69 1.77 3.26
CA ASP A 115 -10.11 1.47 3.14
C ASP A 115 -10.95 2.30 4.13
N ASP A 116 -12.18 1.91 4.44
CA ASP A 116 -13.11 2.72 5.22
C ASP A 116 -12.64 2.96 6.66
N HIS A 117 -12.01 1.96 7.29
CA HIS A 117 -11.51 2.08 8.66
C HIS A 117 -10.31 3.03 8.80
N ASP A 118 -9.54 3.20 7.72
CA ASP A 118 -8.50 4.22 7.57
C ASP A 118 -9.09 5.60 7.21
N TYR A 119 -10.22 5.64 6.50
CA TYR A 119 -10.76 6.86 5.88
C TYR A 119 -11.75 7.60 6.78
N ALA A 120 -12.80 6.92 7.25
CA ALA A 120 -13.94 7.52 7.96
C ALA A 120 -14.67 6.48 8.84
N ALA A 121 -15.99 6.35 8.70
CA ALA A 121 -16.77 5.25 9.28
C ALA A 121 -17.00 4.17 8.21
N ASN A 122 -17.49 3.00 8.64
CA ASN A 122 -17.79 1.88 7.74
C ASN A 122 -18.53 2.30 6.47
N ASP A 123 -18.04 1.83 5.31
CA ASP A 123 -18.54 2.09 3.95
C ASP A 123 -18.63 3.57 3.52
N SER A 124 -18.09 4.51 4.30
CA SER A 124 -18.17 5.95 4.00
C SER A 124 -17.43 6.31 2.72
N GLY A 125 -17.88 7.39 2.09
CA GLY A 125 -17.33 7.84 0.81
C GLY A 125 -17.23 9.36 0.68
N VAL A 126 -17.76 9.88 -0.42
CA VAL A 126 -17.59 11.27 -0.84
C VAL A 126 -18.20 12.27 0.16
N GLU A 127 -19.19 11.87 0.94
CA GLU A 127 -19.91 12.68 1.93
C GLU A 127 -19.07 13.03 3.17
N TYR A 128 -17.96 12.34 3.42
CA TYR A 128 -17.13 12.56 4.59
C TYR A 128 -16.44 13.94 4.54
N ALA A 129 -16.75 14.79 5.51
CA ALA A 129 -16.32 16.20 5.52
C ALA A 129 -14.81 16.38 5.76
N GLU A 130 -14.19 15.52 6.57
CA GLU A 130 -12.78 15.68 7.00
C GLU A 130 -11.80 14.91 6.10
N LYS A 131 -12.23 14.50 4.90
CA LYS A 131 -11.42 13.69 3.97
C LYS A 131 -10.07 14.31 3.57
N ILE A 132 -9.99 15.64 3.50
CA ILE A 132 -8.74 16.35 3.20
C ILE A 132 -7.72 16.16 4.33
N ASP A 133 -8.16 16.20 5.58
CA ASP A 133 -7.26 16.03 6.73
C ASP A 133 -6.93 14.55 6.95
N THR A 134 -7.89 13.64 6.72
CA THR A 134 -7.58 12.20 6.69
C THR A 134 -6.56 11.87 5.59
N GLN A 135 -6.66 12.47 4.39
CA GLN A 135 -5.66 12.32 3.33
C GLN A 135 -4.25 12.69 3.80
N LYS A 136 -4.09 13.82 4.48
CA LYS A 136 -2.78 14.23 5.02
C LYS A 136 -2.25 13.20 5.99
N VAL A 137 -3.07 12.75 6.94
CA VAL A 137 -2.71 11.77 7.96
C VAL A 137 -2.28 10.43 7.33
N PHE A 138 -3.01 9.93 6.34
CA PHE A 138 -2.63 8.69 5.65
C PHE A 138 -1.32 8.84 4.86
N LEU A 139 -1.16 9.95 4.15
CA LEU A 139 0.06 10.22 3.38
C LEU A 139 1.29 10.38 4.28
N ASP A 140 1.12 10.92 5.49
CA ASP A 140 2.17 10.96 6.50
C ASP A 140 2.53 9.54 7.00
N PHE A 141 1.53 8.70 7.26
CA PHE A 141 1.72 7.31 7.68
C PHE A 141 2.53 6.48 6.67
N ILE A 142 2.22 6.57 5.38
CA ILE A 142 2.95 5.83 4.33
C ILE A 142 4.30 6.52 3.96
N GLY A 143 4.59 7.66 4.58
CA GLY A 143 5.81 8.43 4.40
C GLY A 143 5.92 9.08 3.02
N GLU A 144 4.83 9.64 2.51
CA GLU A 144 4.80 10.34 1.23
C GLU A 144 5.68 11.60 1.30
N PRO A 145 6.51 11.90 0.30
CA PRO A 145 7.25 13.15 0.25
C PRO A 145 6.36 14.39 0.40
N LEU A 146 6.89 15.44 1.03
CA LEU A 146 6.14 16.69 1.26
C LEU A 146 5.89 17.47 -0.04
N ASP A 147 6.73 17.27 -1.05
CA ASP A 147 6.65 17.87 -2.38
C ASP A 147 5.89 16.99 -3.40
N SER A 148 5.37 15.84 -2.98
CA SER A 148 4.61 14.96 -3.85
C SER A 148 3.31 15.61 -4.31
N VAL A 149 2.96 15.40 -5.59
CA VAL A 149 1.66 15.78 -6.15
C VAL A 149 0.49 15.19 -5.36
N ARG A 150 0.69 14.06 -4.67
CA ARG A 150 -0.33 13.44 -3.80
C ARG A 150 -0.76 14.33 -2.64
N ARG A 151 0.07 15.30 -2.24
CA ARG A 151 -0.24 16.27 -1.19
C ARG A 151 -1.24 17.34 -1.64
N THR A 152 -1.43 17.51 -2.94
CA THR A 152 -2.35 18.50 -3.52
C THR A 152 -3.44 17.88 -4.41
N GLN A 153 -3.22 16.68 -4.92
CA GLN A 153 -4.26 15.94 -5.66
C GLN A 153 -5.42 15.58 -4.70
N LEU A 154 -6.60 15.35 -5.26
CA LEU A 154 -7.74 14.85 -4.50
C LEU A 154 -7.72 13.31 -4.51
N GLY A 155 -7.73 12.69 -3.33
CA GLY A 155 -7.58 11.24 -3.17
C GLY A 155 -6.13 10.77 -3.15
N ILE A 156 -5.93 9.52 -2.75
CA ILE A 156 -4.59 8.94 -2.51
C ILE A 156 -4.12 7.99 -3.60
N TYR A 157 -4.85 7.84 -4.71
CA TYR A 157 -4.46 6.96 -5.79
C TYR A 157 -3.07 7.31 -6.33
N THR A 158 -2.30 6.29 -6.71
CA THR A 158 -0.91 6.47 -7.16
C THR A 158 -0.41 5.25 -7.91
N SER A 159 0.69 5.39 -8.65
CA SER A 159 1.38 4.27 -9.26
C SER A 159 2.88 4.40 -9.08
N LYS A 160 3.56 3.27 -9.18
CA LYS A 160 5.02 3.22 -9.15
C LYS A 160 5.52 2.02 -9.91
N GLU A 161 6.60 2.23 -10.63
CA GLU A 161 7.33 1.17 -11.31
C GLU A 161 8.54 0.76 -10.46
N ILE A 162 8.72 -0.54 -10.23
CA ILE A 162 9.80 -1.10 -9.44
C ILE A 162 10.58 -2.12 -10.27
N GLY A 163 11.91 -2.06 -10.19
CA GLY A 163 12.82 -2.95 -10.91
C GLY A 163 13.37 -2.33 -12.21
N LYS A 164 14.37 -3.00 -12.78
CA LYS A 164 14.96 -2.63 -14.07
C LYS A 164 13.98 -2.86 -15.22
N ILE A 165 14.15 -2.07 -16.28
CA ILE A 165 13.26 -1.99 -17.45
C ILE A 165 12.81 -3.36 -17.97
N GLU A 166 13.72 -4.34 -18.04
CA GLU A 166 13.43 -5.68 -18.57
C GLU A 166 12.55 -6.58 -17.67
N ASN A 167 12.43 -6.27 -16.38
CA ASN A 167 11.64 -7.03 -15.39
C ASN A 167 10.76 -6.12 -14.52
N GLN A 168 10.45 -4.92 -15.04
CA GLN A 168 9.80 -3.88 -14.25
C GLN A 168 8.35 -4.27 -13.92
N VAL A 169 7.96 -4.09 -12.66
CA VAL A 169 6.58 -4.29 -12.19
C VAL A 169 5.97 -2.93 -11.90
N GLN A 170 4.81 -2.63 -12.51
CA GLN A 170 4.05 -1.42 -12.20
C GLN A 170 2.98 -1.74 -11.17
N PHE A 171 3.04 -1.06 -10.03
CA PHE A 171 1.99 -1.04 -9.03
C PHE A 171 1.04 0.10 -9.32
N ILE A 172 -0.27 -0.16 -9.30
CA ILE A 172 -1.34 0.81 -9.52
C ILE A 172 -2.29 0.72 -8.33
N MET A 173 -2.27 1.73 -7.46
CA MET A 173 -3.07 1.81 -6.23
C MET A 173 -4.31 2.67 -6.49
N LEU A 174 -5.50 2.07 -6.38
CA LEU A 174 -6.77 2.78 -6.46
C LEU A 174 -7.15 3.39 -5.10
N ASP A 175 -7.90 4.48 -5.14
CA ASP A 175 -8.62 5.06 -4.00
C ASP A 175 -10.12 4.79 -4.18
N MET A 176 -10.67 3.95 -3.30
CA MET A 176 -12.06 3.52 -3.31
C MET A 176 -12.90 4.20 -2.21
N ARG A 177 -12.47 5.37 -1.73
CA ARG A 177 -13.19 6.10 -0.66
C ARG A 177 -13.40 7.58 -0.98
N TYR A 178 -12.36 8.30 -1.42
CA TYR A 178 -12.40 9.76 -1.53
C TYR A 178 -13.55 10.30 -2.40
N PHE A 179 -13.81 9.60 -3.50
CA PHE A 179 -14.84 9.92 -4.49
C PHE A 179 -16.02 8.95 -4.46
N LYS A 180 -16.03 8.00 -3.52
CA LYS A 180 -17.01 6.92 -3.50
C LYS A 180 -18.41 7.48 -3.33
N GLU A 181 -19.21 7.40 -4.39
CA GLU A 181 -20.64 7.68 -4.30
C GLU A 181 -21.37 6.56 -3.55
N LYS A 182 -22.64 6.82 -3.21
CA LYS A 182 -23.52 5.76 -2.71
C LYS A 182 -23.72 4.71 -3.80
N ALA A 183 -23.54 3.44 -3.45
CA ALA A 183 -23.73 2.30 -4.34
C ALA A 183 -25.01 2.38 -5.18
N GLY A 184 -24.89 2.01 -6.46
CA GLY A 184 -25.95 2.08 -7.45
C GLY A 184 -25.42 1.78 -8.84
N THR A 185 -26.32 1.45 -9.76
CA THR A 185 -25.97 0.99 -11.11
C THR A 185 -25.03 1.95 -11.84
N SER A 186 -25.34 3.25 -11.81
CA SER A 186 -24.62 4.32 -12.50
C SER A 186 -23.79 5.20 -11.54
N ALA A 187 -23.59 4.75 -10.30
CA ALA A 187 -22.78 5.47 -9.32
C ALA A 187 -21.27 5.32 -9.63
N ASP A 188 -20.50 6.37 -9.39
CA ASP A 188 -19.05 6.39 -9.60
C ASP A 188 -18.28 6.21 -8.28
N PRO A 189 -17.49 5.13 -8.12
CA PRO A 189 -16.70 4.95 -6.91
C PRO A 189 -15.34 5.71 -6.92
N MET A 190 -14.90 6.23 -8.08
CA MET A 190 -13.51 6.69 -8.27
C MET A 190 -13.39 8.16 -8.71
N GLY A 191 -14.39 8.72 -9.37
CA GLY A 191 -14.36 10.07 -9.92
C GLY A 191 -13.57 10.19 -11.21
N ALA A 192 -13.93 11.19 -12.04
CA ALA A 192 -13.41 11.33 -13.41
C ALA A 192 -11.88 11.46 -13.53
N ALA A 193 -11.24 12.17 -12.60
CA ALA A 193 -9.79 12.38 -12.61
C ALA A 193 -9.03 11.07 -12.39
N GLN A 194 -9.47 10.25 -11.43
CA GLN A 194 -8.87 8.96 -11.15
C GLN A 194 -9.10 7.98 -12.30
N TRP A 195 -10.28 8.00 -12.92
CA TRP A 195 -10.54 7.19 -14.11
C TRP A 195 -9.60 7.51 -15.27
N GLY A 196 -9.46 8.80 -15.62
CA GLY A 196 -8.55 9.23 -16.69
C GLY A 196 -7.09 8.88 -16.39
N TRP A 197 -6.69 9.01 -15.12
CA TRP A 197 -5.38 8.56 -14.65
C TRP A 197 -5.19 7.04 -14.80
N LEU A 198 -6.15 6.23 -14.35
CA LEU A 198 -6.07 4.77 -14.43
C LEU A 198 -5.93 4.29 -15.88
N GLU A 199 -6.72 4.87 -16.79
CA GLU A 199 -6.64 4.56 -18.23
C GLU A 199 -5.25 4.83 -18.80
N ALA A 200 -4.60 5.92 -18.37
CA ALA A 200 -3.23 6.24 -18.78
C ALA A 200 -2.21 5.26 -18.20
N GLU A 201 -2.30 4.94 -16.90
CA GLU A 201 -1.39 4.00 -16.23
C GLU A 201 -1.48 2.58 -16.81
N VAL A 202 -2.69 2.11 -17.11
CA VAL A 202 -2.91 0.78 -17.68
C VAL A 202 -2.40 0.67 -19.12
N LYS A 203 -2.34 1.77 -19.88
CA LYS A 203 -1.80 1.78 -21.25
C LYS A 203 -0.27 1.95 -21.32
N LYS A 204 0.41 2.31 -20.21
CA LYS A 204 1.87 2.43 -20.20
C LYS A 204 2.55 1.15 -20.69
N THR A 205 3.50 1.30 -21.59
CA THR A 205 4.41 0.26 -22.05
C THR A 205 5.70 0.31 -21.25
N GLY A 206 6.46 -0.79 -21.20
CA GLY A 206 7.69 -0.89 -20.40
C GLY A 206 7.58 -1.96 -19.31
N PRO A 207 6.61 -1.87 -18.37
CA PRO A 207 6.41 -2.89 -17.35
C PRO A 207 6.13 -4.26 -17.96
N ALA A 208 6.75 -5.30 -17.42
CA ALA A 208 6.50 -6.69 -17.79
C ALA A 208 5.24 -7.27 -17.10
N LEU A 209 4.84 -6.67 -15.97
CA LEU A 209 3.69 -7.04 -15.18
C LEU A 209 3.07 -5.79 -14.55
N LYS A 210 1.75 -5.77 -14.42
CA LYS A 210 1.02 -4.77 -13.65
C LYS A 210 0.32 -5.42 -12.45
N VAL A 211 0.37 -4.74 -11.31
CA VAL A 211 -0.35 -5.13 -10.09
C VAL A 211 -1.32 -4.00 -9.74
N LEU A 212 -2.60 -4.24 -9.97
CA LEU A 212 -3.67 -3.35 -9.54
C LEU A 212 -4.05 -3.68 -8.10
N VAL A 213 -4.14 -2.66 -7.25
CA VAL A 213 -4.57 -2.79 -5.87
C VAL A 213 -5.84 -1.97 -5.66
N SER A 214 -6.89 -2.64 -5.22
CA SER A 214 -8.17 -2.04 -4.84
C SER A 214 -8.46 -2.43 -3.41
N SER A 215 -8.92 -1.53 -2.56
CA SER A 215 -9.20 -1.89 -1.16
C SER A 215 -10.36 -2.88 -1.03
N ILE A 216 -11.37 -2.74 -1.90
CA ILE A 216 -12.53 -3.65 -1.99
C ILE A 216 -12.40 -4.66 -3.15
N GLN A 217 -13.11 -5.79 -3.06
CA GLN A 217 -13.06 -6.88 -4.06
C GLN A 217 -13.52 -6.44 -5.46
N CYS A 218 -12.70 -6.70 -6.49
CA CYS A 218 -12.98 -6.34 -7.88
C CYS A 218 -13.76 -7.38 -8.68
N LEU A 219 -13.56 -8.68 -8.43
CA LEU A 219 -14.00 -9.76 -9.31
C LEU A 219 -15.25 -10.51 -8.84
N THR A 220 -15.74 -10.21 -7.64
CA THR A 220 -16.95 -10.81 -7.11
C THR A 220 -18.20 -10.22 -7.78
N ASP A 221 -19.26 -11.02 -7.88
CA ASP A 221 -20.60 -10.57 -8.26
C ASP A 221 -21.49 -10.34 -7.02
N PHE A 222 -20.92 -10.47 -5.81
CA PHE A 222 -21.66 -10.33 -4.56
C PHE A 222 -21.88 -8.87 -4.17
N THR A 223 -23.15 -8.46 -4.16
CA THR A 223 -23.60 -7.09 -3.86
C THR A 223 -24.01 -6.86 -2.40
N GLY A 224 -23.93 -7.89 -1.55
CA GLY A 224 -24.35 -7.81 -0.14
C GLY A 224 -23.34 -7.13 0.79
N LYS A 225 -22.22 -6.65 0.26
CA LYS A 225 -21.11 -6.00 0.94
C LYS A 225 -20.49 -4.95 0.03
N ASP A 226 -19.68 -4.04 0.58
CA ASP A 226 -18.99 -3.02 -0.20
C ASP A 226 -17.94 -3.67 -1.12
N THR A 227 -18.31 -3.84 -2.38
CA THR A 227 -17.52 -4.47 -3.43
C THR A 227 -17.73 -3.72 -4.74
N TRP A 228 -16.91 -4.00 -5.74
CA TRP A 228 -17.13 -3.47 -7.08
C TRP A 228 -18.48 -3.90 -7.69
N ALA A 229 -19.06 -5.04 -7.26
CA ALA A 229 -20.36 -5.50 -7.75
C ALA A 229 -21.50 -4.51 -7.42
N CYS A 230 -21.32 -3.68 -6.39
CA CYS A 230 -22.26 -2.62 -6.04
C CYS A 230 -22.30 -1.45 -7.03
N TYR A 231 -21.34 -1.40 -7.98
CA TYR A 231 -21.19 -0.37 -9.01
C TYR A 231 -21.06 -1.05 -10.39
N PRO A 232 -22.09 -1.74 -10.89
CA PRO A 232 -21.96 -2.64 -12.04
C PRO A 232 -21.47 -1.95 -13.33
N GLU A 233 -21.89 -0.71 -13.62
CA GLU A 233 -21.36 0.03 -14.79
C GLU A 233 -19.88 0.40 -14.60
N ALA A 234 -19.49 0.82 -13.39
CA ALA A 234 -18.10 1.12 -13.05
C ALA A 234 -17.22 -0.14 -13.08
N GLN A 235 -17.71 -1.28 -12.59
CA GLN A 235 -17.02 -2.57 -12.64
C GLN A 235 -16.85 -3.04 -14.08
N ALA A 236 -17.87 -2.90 -14.92
CA ALA A 236 -17.77 -3.18 -16.35
C ALA A 236 -16.71 -2.28 -17.01
N ARG A 237 -16.73 -0.98 -16.72
CA ARG A 237 -15.70 -0.04 -17.19
C ARG A 237 -14.31 -0.45 -16.72
N LEU A 238 -14.13 -0.82 -15.45
CA LEU A 238 -12.86 -1.30 -14.93
C LEU A 238 -12.35 -2.48 -15.76
N MET A 239 -13.21 -3.50 -16.01
CA MET A 239 -12.81 -4.65 -16.82
C MET A 239 -12.38 -4.23 -18.23
N THR A 240 -13.08 -3.29 -18.87
CA THR A 240 -12.70 -2.74 -20.18
C THR A 240 -11.34 -2.02 -20.13
N VAL A 241 -11.10 -1.22 -19.09
CA VAL A 241 -9.81 -0.53 -18.92
C VAL A 241 -8.68 -1.55 -18.75
N LEU A 242 -8.85 -2.54 -17.88
CA LEU A 242 -7.84 -3.57 -17.63
C LEU A 242 -7.58 -4.44 -18.89
N ALA A 243 -8.60 -4.69 -19.72
CA ALA A 243 -8.46 -5.37 -21.00
C ALA A 243 -7.48 -4.67 -21.95
N SER A 244 -7.32 -3.35 -21.83
CA SER A 244 -6.45 -2.55 -22.70
C SER A 244 -4.96 -2.61 -22.32
N SER A 245 -4.62 -3.33 -21.24
CA SER A 245 -3.23 -3.47 -20.81
C SER A 245 -2.40 -4.25 -21.84
N PRO A 246 -1.19 -3.77 -22.20
CA PRO A 246 -0.30 -4.49 -23.10
C PRO A 246 0.36 -5.73 -22.45
N VAL A 247 0.24 -5.86 -21.13
CA VAL A 247 0.85 -6.94 -20.32
C VAL A 247 -0.14 -7.49 -19.29
N PRO A 248 0.13 -8.68 -18.72
CA PRO A 248 -0.73 -9.26 -17.70
C PRO A 248 -0.94 -8.33 -16.49
N ILE A 249 -2.14 -8.41 -15.91
CA ILE A 249 -2.51 -7.73 -14.67
C ILE A 249 -2.83 -8.78 -13.60
N ILE A 250 -2.27 -8.59 -12.40
CA ILE A 250 -2.73 -9.21 -11.16
C ILE A 250 -3.52 -8.18 -10.38
N ILE A 251 -4.66 -8.58 -9.82
CA ILE A 251 -5.46 -7.74 -8.92
C ILE A 251 -5.26 -8.25 -7.49
N LEU A 252 -4.97 -7.33 -6.57
CA LEU A 252 -4.95 -7.57 -5.14
C LEU A 252 -6.06 -6.75 -4.48
N SER A 253 -6.77 -7.36 -3.52
CA SER A 253 -7.83 -6.67 -2.76
C SER A 253 -7.97 -7.17 -1.32
N GLY A 254 -8.61 -6.36 -0.47
CA GLY A 254 -8.77 -6.60 0.97
C GLY A 254 -10.23 -6.66 1.45
N ASP A 255 -10.44 -6.14 2.66
CA ASP A 255 -11.70 -5.89 3.39
C ASP A 255 -12.57 -7.11 3.78
N ARG A 256 -12.47 -8.26 3.09
CA ARG A 256 -13.34 -9.42 3.37
C ARG A 256 -12.94 -10.33 4.54
N HIS A 257 -11.77 -10.12 5.17
CA HIS A 257 -11.24 -10.97 6.25
C HIS A 257 -11.10 -12.46 5.88
N LEU A 258 -10.88 -12.76 4.61
CA LEU A 258 -10.62 -14.11 4.10
C LEU A 258 -9.61 -14.05 2.97
N THR A 259 -9.08 -15.22 2.60
CA THR A 259 -8.24 -15.36 1.40
C THR A 259 -9.04 -16.04 0.31
N GLU A 260 -9.01 -15.46 -0.89
CA GLU A 260 -9.63 -15.99 -2.10
C GLU A 260 -8.67 -15.79 -3.27
N THR A 261 -8.72 -16.72 -4.24
CA THR A 261 -8.06 -16.57 -5.54
C THR A 261 -9.09 -16.80 -6.62
N ALA A 262 -9.20 -15.84 -7.56
CA ALA A 262 -10.11 -15.91 -8.69
C ALA A 262 -9.38 -15.56 -9.98
N GLN A 263 -9.91 -16.03 -11.11
CA GLN A 263 -9.42 -15.69 -12.43
C GLN A 263 -10.61 -15.32 -13.32
N ARG A 264 -10.51 -14.20 -14.02
CA ARG A 264 -11.46 -13.78 -15.05
C ARG A 264 -10.75 -13.66 -16.38
N LYS A 265 -11.24 -14.36 -17.39
CA LYS A 265 -10.80 -14.15 -18.77
C LYS A 265 -11.51 -12.92 -19.31
N ILE A 266 -10.74 -11.92 -19.72
CA ILE A 266 -11.26 -10.72 -20.39
C ILE A 266 -11.02 -10.95 -21.89
N SER A 267 -12.11 -10.99 -22.67
CA SER A 267 -12.12 -11.24 -24.12
C SER A 267 -12.34 -9.95 -24.90
#